data_AF-M3IPP5-F1
#
_entry.id   AF-M3IPP5-F1
#
_cell.length_a   1.000
_cell.length_b   1.000
_cell.length_c   1.000
_cell.angle_alpha   90.00
_cell.angle_beta   90.00
_cell.angle_gamma   90.00
#
_symmetry.space_group_name_H-M   'P 1'
#
loop_
_entity.id
_entity.type
_entity.pdbx_description
1 polymer ?
#
loop_
_entity_poly.entity_id
_entity_poly.type
_entity_poly.pdbx_seq_one_letter_code
_entity_poly.pdbx_strand_id
1 'polypeptide(L)'
;MAKLTYRGSEYTKFKKFRIKKNDEVICITGKHKGKRGKVLSIDKKRDRVIVEGLNKRKRFMRPTQENPQGGVIEVEAPIHISNVMFYDPKKKRKLGFELDSKPLKGKKSV
;
A
#
# COMPACT_ATOMS: atom_id res chain seq x y z
N MET A 1 -18.45 -38.42 10.47
CA MET A 1 -16.99 -38.30 10.22
C MET A 1 -16.56 -36.88 10.59
N ALA A 2 -16.20 -36.68 11.85
CA ALA A 2 -15.87 -35.37 12.41
C ALA A 2 -14.36 -35.09 12.24
N LYS A 3 -14.01 -33.96 11.61
CA LYS A 3 -12.69 -33.35 11.81
C LYS A 3 -12.87 -32.24 12.84
N LEU A 4 -12.58 -32.62 14.08
CA LEU A 4 -12.33 -31.75 15.21
C LEU A 4 -11.13 -30.84 14.85
N THR A 5 -11.34 -29.54 14.63
CA THR A 5 -10.22 -28.58 14.56
C THR A 5 -10.15 -27.78 15.86
N TYR A 6 -8.95 -27.80 16.43
CA TYR A 6 -8.62 -27.32 17.77
C TYR A 6 -8.89 -25.82 17.96
N ARG A 7 -9.33 -25.51 19.17
CA ARG A 7 -9.61 -24.20 19.76
C ARG A 7 -8.30 -23.38 19.88
N GLY A 8 -7.88 -22.73 18.80
CA GLY A 8 -6.56 -22.07 18.74
C GLY A 8 -6.41 -21.10 17.56
N SER A 9 -7.36 -20.17 17.42
CA SER A 9 -7.16 -18.87 16.77
C SER A 9 -6.38 -18.79 15.44
N GLU A 10 -7.06 -19.01 14.31
CA GLU A 10 -6.58 -18.55 13.01
C GLU A 10 -6.90 -17.07 12.82
N TYR A 11 -6.25 -16.18 13.57
CA TYR A 11 -6.18 -14.79 13.13
C TYR A 11 -5.22 -14.74 11.94
N THR A 12 -5.75 -14.55 10.74
CA THR A 12 -4.98 -13.97 9.65
C THR A 12 -4.48 -12.61 10.13
N LYS A 13 -3.23 -12.58 10.63
CA LYS A 13 -2.59 -11.43 11.27
C LYS A 13 -2.24 -10.40 10.20
N PHE A 14 -3.22 -9.65 9.73
CA PHE A 14 -2.99 -8.56 8.78
C PHE A 14 -2.03 -7.53 9.41
N LYS A 15 -0.87 -7.34 8.76
CA LYS A 15 0.11 -6.32 9.16
C LYS A 15 -0.55 -4.94 9.10
N LYS A 16 -0.39 -4.15 10.17
CA LYS A 16 -0.97 -2.80 10.28
C LYS A 16 -0.19 -1.85 9.39
N PHE A 17 -0.78 -1.46 8.26
CA PHE A 17 -0.21 -0.43 7.38
C PHE A 17 -0.62 0.97 7.84
N ARG A 18 0.32 1.90 7.71
CA ARG A 18 0.11 3.33 8.03
C ARG A 18 -0.53 4.11 6.88
N ILE A 19 -0.49 3.56 5.67
CA ILE A 19 -0.97 4.17 4.43
C ILE A 19 -2.26 3.46 4.01
N LYS A 20 -3.24 4.22 3.51
CA LYS A 20 -4.52 3.76 2.99
C LYS A 20 -4.66 4.08 1.50
N LYS A 21 -5.65 3.45 0.86
CA LYS A 21 -6.03 3.76 -0.52
C LYS A 21 -6.49 5.22 -0.59
N ASN A 22 -6.15 5.92 -1.67
CA ASN A 22 -6.40 7.35 -1.91
C ASN A 22 -5.55 8.34 -1.10
N ASP A 23 -4.61 7.89 -0.27
CA ASP A 23 -3.66 8.80 0.37
C ASP A 23 -2.69 9.38 -0.65
N GLU A 24 -2.24 10.61 -0.40
CA GLU A 24 -1.17 11.25 -1.15
C GLU A 24 0.18 10.91 -0.54
N VAL A 25 1.08 10.36 -1.34
CA VAL A 25 2.38 9.87 -0.88
C VAL A 25 3.51 10.45 -1.71
N ILE A 26 4.67 10.58 -1.08
CA ILE A 26 5.92 10.97 -1.72
C ILE A 26 6.91 9.81 -1.66
N CYS A 27 7.62 9.59 -2.76
CA CYS A 27 8.68 8.61 -2.83
C CYS A 27 9.95 9.15 -2.14
N ILE A 28 10.45 8.43 -1.14
CA ILE A 28 11.62 8.81 -0.33
C ILE A 28 12.91 8.39 -1.03
N THR A 29 12.92 7.19 -1.61
CA THR A 29 14.11 6.49 -2.11
C THR A 29 13.84 5.77 -3.42
N GLY A 30 14.89 5.52 -4.20
CA GLY A 30 14.81 4.82 -5.50
C GLY A 30 14.71 5.75 -6.71
N LYS A 31 14.44 5.16 -7.89
CA LYS A 31 14.45 5.84 -9.21
C LYS A 31 13.50 7.05 -9.29
N HIS A 32 12.42 7.04 -8.52
CA HIS A 32 11.39 8.08 -8.55
C HIS A 32 11.40 8.96 -7.29
N LYS A 33 12.55 9.10 -6.63
CA LYS A 33 12.73 9.93 -5.43
C LYS A 33 12.19 11.36 -5.63
N GLY A 34 11.43 11.85 -4.65
CA GLY A 34 10.87 13.20 -4.63
C GLY A 34 9.56 13.37 -5.41
N LYS A 35 9.19 12.41 -6.27
CA LYS A 35 7.90 12.45 -6.96
C LYS A 35 6.75 12.08 -6.01
N ARG A 36 5.61 12.70 -6.23
CA ARG A 36 4.38 12.52 -5.46
C ARG A 36 3.34 11.81 -6.32
N GLY A 37 2.39 11.15 -5.68
CA GLY A 37 1.26 10.54 -6.35
C GLY A 37 0.25 9.99 -5.36
N LYS A 38 -0.92 9.65 -5.89
CA LYS A 38 -2.02 9.07 -5.12
C LYS A 38 -1.90 7.55 -5.08
N VAL A 39 -2.25 6.94 -3.95
CA VAL A 39 -2.26 5.48 -3.81
C VAL A 39 -3.50 4.89 -4.48
N LEU A 40 -3.29 4.10 -5.54
CA LEU A 40 -4.36 3.39 -6.26
C LEU A 40 -4.78 2.10 -5.53
N SER A 41 -3.80 1.32 -5.10
CA SER A 41 -4.05 0.05 -4.40
C SER A 41 -2.88 -0.33 -3.50
N ILE A 42 -3.19 -1.17 -2.51
CA ILE A 42 -2.23 -1.68 -1.53
C ILE A 42 -2.35 -3.20 -1.50
N ASP A 43 -1.26 -3.88 -1.82
CA ASP A 43 -1.09 -5.31 -1.60
C ASP A 43 -0.50 -5.53 -0.20
N LYS A 44 -1.39 -5.79 0.76
CA LYS A 44 -1.05 -6.02 2.16
C LYS A 44 -0.24 -7.30 2.40
N LYS A 45 -0.32 -8.29 1.50
CA LYS A 45 0.40 -9.56 1.65
C LYS A 45 1.87 -9.42 1.29
N ARG A 46 2.16 -8.57 0.30
CA ARG A 46 3.51 -8.40 -0.26
C ARG A 46 4.21 -7.09 0.17
N ASP A 47 3.59 -6.32 1.07
CA ASP A 47 4.10 -5.00 1.50
C ASP A 47 4.30 -4.01 0.32
N ARG A 48 3.42 -4.08 -0.69
CA ARG A 48 3.53 -3.28 -1.92
C ARG A 48 2.37 -2.31 -2.12
N VAL A 49 2.66 -1.18 -2.75
CA VAL A 49 1.71 -0.11 -3.04
C VAL A 49 1.84 0.29 -4.50
N ILE A 50 0.70 0.46 -5.19
CA ILE A 50 0.66 1.04 -6.52
C ILE A 50 0.33 2.53 -6.37
N VAL A 51 1.23 3.38 -6.87
CA VAL A 51 1.10 4.83 -6.79
C VAL A 51 0.98 5.38 -8.21
N GLU A 52 0.01 6.26 -8.41
CA GLU A 52 -0.24 6.92 -9.68
C GLU A 52 1.00 7.68 -10.17
N GLY A 53 1.32 7.53 -11.45
CA GLY A 53 2.43 8.25 -12.08
C GLY A 53 3.83 7.77 -11.70
N LEU A 54 3.96 6.80 -10.79
CA LEU A 54 5.25 6.24 -10.36
C LEU A 54 5.46 4.84 -10.92
N ASN A 55 6.72 4.52 -11.24
CA ASN A 55 7.15 3.18 -11.63
C ASN A 55 6.34 2.60 -12.80
N LYS A 56 6.09 3.40 -13.84
CA LYS A 56 5.41 2.95 -15.06
C LYS A 56 6.27 1.97 -15.84
N ARG A 57 5.64 0.91 -16.35
CA ARG A 57 6.26 -0.09 -17.21
C ARG A 57 5.47 -0.22 -18.50
N LYS A 58 6.19 -0.34 -19.61
CA LYS A 58 5.61 -0.66 -20.90
C LYS A 58 5.25 -2.15 -20.92
N ARG A 59 3.96 -2.45 -21.10
CA ARG A 59 3.44 -3.80 -21.28
C ARG A 59 2.92 -3.92 -22.70
N PHE A 60 3.50 -4.85 -23.45
CA PHE A 60 3.00 -5.22 -24.77
C PHE A 60 1.77 -6.12 -24.57
N MET A 61 0.61 -5.65 -25.02
CA MET A 61 -0.63 -6.40 -24.90
C MET A 61 -1.08 -6.88 -26.27
N ARG A 62 -1.46 -8.16 -26.34
CA ARG A 62 -2.09 -8.72 -27.53
C ARG A 62 -3.48 -8.07 -27.71
N PRO A 63 -3.97 -7.92 -28.94
CA PRO A 63 -5.32 -7.43 -29.19
C PRO A 63 -6.36 -8.25 -28.44
N THR A 64 -7.31 -7.57 -27.80
CA THR A 64 -8.45 -8.16 -27.08
C THR A 64 -9.73 -7.45 -27.48
N GLN A 65 -10.91 -8.01 -27.17
CA GLN A 65 -12.19 -7.39 -27.52
C GLN A 65 -12.36 -5.98 -26.94
N GLU A 66 -11.83 -5.73 -25.74
CA GLU A 66 -11.80 -4.40 -25.11
C GLU A 66 -10.75 -3.46 -25.73
N ASN A 67 -9.75 -4.00 -26.42
CA ASN A 67 -8.68 -3.21 -27.02
C ASN A 67 -8.22 -3.81 -28.37
N PRO A 68 -9.03 -3.63 -29.43
CA PRO A 68 -8.86 -4.32 -30.72
C PRO A 68 -7.62 -3.85 -31.50
N GLN A 69 -7.11 -2.65 -31.22
CA GLN A 69 -5.89 -2.14 -31.85
C GLN A 69 -4.61 -2.79 -31.29
N GLY A 70 -4.70 -3.44 -30.13
CA GLY A 70 -3.53 -3.92 -29.38
C GLY A 70 -2.54 -2.79 -29.05
N GLY A 71 -1.32 -3.14 -28.65
CA GLY A 71 -0.21 -2.19 -28.60
C GLY A 71 0.50 -2.10 -27.25
N VAL A 72 1.19 -0.97 -27.06
CA VAL A 72 2.02 -0.70 -25.89
C VAL A 72 1.21 0.09 -24.87
N ILE A 73 0.89 -0.56 -23.75
CA ILE A 73 0.17 0.08 -22.65
C ILE A 73 1.19 0.41 -21.55
N GLU A 74 1.09 1.61 -20.99
CA GLU A 74 1.82 1.94 -19.77
C GLU A 74 1.00 1.55 -18.55
N VAL A 75 1.58 0.71 -17.69
CA VAL A 75 0.94 0.25 -16.46
C VAL A 75 1.82 0.64 -15.27
N GLU A 76 1.22 1.18 -14.22
CA GLU A 76 1.91 1.45 -12.96
C GLU A 76 2.32 0.14 -12.28
N ALA A 77 3.59 0.04 -11.90
CA ALA A 77 4.11 -1.11 -11.18
C ALA A 77 4.22 -0.84 -9.68
N PRO A 78 4.08 -1.87 -8.84
CA PRO A 78 4.11 -1.72 -7.40
C PRO A 78 5.48 -1.25 -6.88
N ILE A 79 5.45 -0.45 -5.82
CA ILE A 79 6.59 0.06 -5.06
C ILE A 79 6.49 -0.51 -3.63
N HIS A 80 7.64 -0.77 -2.99
CA HIS A 80 7.65 -1.24 -1.61
C HIS A 80 7.23 -0.13 -0.63
N ILE A 81 6.45 -0.46 0.40
CA ILE A 81 5.89 0.52 1.34
C ILE A 81 6.96 1.33 2.09
N SER A 82 8.15 0.78 2.31
CA SER A 82 9.25 1.51 2.99
C SER A 82 9.76 2.71 2.19
N ASN A 83 9.54 2.72 0.87
CA ASN A 83 10.07 3.75 -0.01
C ASN A 83 9.09 4.91 -0.21
N VAL A 84 7.92 4.86 0.45
CA VAL A 84 6.88 5.88 0.36
C VAL A 84 6.53 6.43 1.74
N MET A 85 6.20 7.72 1.79
CA MET A 85 5.77 8.40 3.01
C MET A 85 4.50 9.19 2.75
N PHE A 86 3.66 9.34 3.77
CA PHE A 86 2.51 10.23 3.72
C PHE A 86 2.97 11.67 3.46
N TYR A 87 2.34 12.30 2.49
CA TYR A 87 2.59 13.69 2.14
C TYR A 87 1.36 14.51 2.52
N ASP A 88 1.55 15.55 3.33
CA ASP A 88 0.48 16.49 3.65
C ASP A 88 0.46 17.60 2.59
N PRO A 89 -0.60 17.70 1.76
CA PRO A 89 -0.69 18.73 0.73
C PRO A 89 -0.71 20.14 1.34
N LYS A 90 -1.25 20.30 2.55
CA LYS A 90 -1.37 21.61 3.21
C LYS A 90 -0.05 22.11 3.76
N LYS A 91 0.68 21.23 4.44
CA LYS A 91 1.94 21.61 5.13
C LYS A 91 3.19 21.42 4.26
N LYS A 92 3.02 20.95 3.01
CA LYS A 92 4.07 20.62 2.04
C LYS A 92 5.25 19.82 2.61
N ARG A 93 4.98 19.01 3.64
CA ARG A 93 6.00 18.28 4.40
C ARG A 93 5.66 16.81 4.47
N LYS A 94 6.69 16.00 4.63
CA LYS A 94 6.55 14.59 5.03
C LYS A 94 6.04 14.56 6.46
N LEU A 95 4.94 13.86 6.72
CA LEU A 95 4.46 13.69 8.09
C LEU A 95 5.11 12.45 8.72
N GLY A 96 5.94 12.68 9.74
CA GLY A 96 6.21 11.68 10.76
C GLY A 96 4.99 11.54 11.69
N PHE A 97 4.85 10.38 12.33
CA PHE A 97 3.88 10.25 13.41
C PHE A 97 4.64 10.13 14.72
N GLU A 98 4.26 10.94 15.67
CA GLU A 98 4.61 10.80 17.09
C GLU A 98 3.59 9.84 17.70
N LEU A 99 4.06 8.81 18.41
CA LEU A 99 3.18 7.91 19.14
C LEU A 99 2.85 8.58 20.46
N ASP A 100 1.68 9.20 20.57
CA ASP A 100 1.11 9.56 21.87
C ASP A 100 0.93 8.27 22.68
N SER A 101 1.86 8.02 23.59
CA SER A 101 1.84 6.90 24.52
C SER A 101 0.80 7.17 25.62
N LYS A 102 -0.48 7.28 25.26
CA LYS A 102 -1.54 7.18 26.28
C LYS A 102 -1.54 5.74 26.80
N PRO A 103 -1.25 5.51 28.11
CA PRO A 103 -1.24 4.17 28.65
C PRO A 103 -2.65 3.57 28.54
N LEU A 104 -2.74 2.37 27.96
CA LEU A 104 -3.97 1.57 27.99
C LEU A 104 -4.24 1.22 29.46
N LYS A 105 -5.17 1.94 30.10
CA LYS A 105 -5.64 1.65 31.46
C LYS A 105 -6.20 0.22 31.45
N GLY A 106 -5.52 -0.68 32.16
CA GLY A 106 -5.79 -2.10 32.14
C GLY A 106 -7.24 -2.41 32.52
N LYS A 107 -7.94 -3.15 31.65
CA LYS A 107 -9.06 -3.97 32.10
C LYS A 107 -8.44 -5.15 32.85
N LYS A 108 -8.34 -5.03 34.18
CA LYS A 108 -8.10 -6.19 35.05
C LYS A 108 -9.34 -7.07 34.92
N SER A 109 -9.16 -8.23 34.31
CA SER A 109 -10.10 -9.35 34.42
C SER A 109 -9.89 -9.94 35.82
N VAL A 110 -10.84 -9.72 36.72
CA VAL A 110 -11.10 -10.57 37.89
C VAL A 110 -12.52 -11.08 37.72
#